data_AF-A0A958F576-F1
#
_entry.id   AF-A0A958F576-F1
#
_cell.length_a   1.000
_cell.length_b   1.000
_cell.length_c   1.000
_cell.angle_alpha   90.00
_cell.angle_beta   90.00
_cell.angle_gamma   90.00
#
_symmetry.space_group_name_H-M   'P 1'
#
loop_
_entity.id
_entity.type
_entity.pdbx_description
1 polymer ?
#
loop_
_entity_poly.entity_id
_entity_poly.type
_entity_poly.pdbx_seq_one_letter_code
_entity_poly.pdbx_strand_id
1 'polypeptide(L)'
;MAKSKKQKQKKLAAKRGKKVIKKKRALAQAGPASAVKTFSDAGRFPVHESLVSTELFDGNVGMCTAILSRKLPAGHIAAGVFMIDLYCLGVKNADARIFTTYEYREYIALLEQRHNFREIEAPCLVKLVQSSVDYARDLGLLPHNDYRKAHKIFGDIDAATCATEYTFGKDGKPFYIAGPYDSPLRIKQIVDQLTKRLGPDGFEVVIPMGNVDDFGDEAD
;
A
#
# COMPACT_ATOMS: atom_id res chain seq x y z
N MET A 1 -47.68 26.35 27.57
CA MET A 1 -47.45 24.93 27.95
C MET A 1 -46.04 24.72 28.49
N ALA A 2 -45.90 24.50 29.80
CA ALA A 2 -44.61 24.38 30.48
C ALA A 2 -44.03 22.96 30.35
N LYS A 3 -42.89 22.80 29.66
CA LYS A 3 -42.18 21.51 29.60
C LYS A 3 -41.82 21.07 31.03
N SER A 4 -42.36 19.94 31.46
CA SER A 4 -42.21 19.35 32.80
C SER A 4 -40.75 19.38 33.28
N LYS A 5 -40.53 19.80 34.53
CA LYS A 5 -39.20 19.88 35.20
C LYS A 5 -38.36 18.61 34.99
N LYS A 6 -39.01 17.45 34.89
CA LYS A 6 -38.41 16.12 34.64
C LYS A 6 -37.73 16.01 33.26
N GLN A 7 -38.28 16.63 32.22
CA GLN A 7 -37.68 16.66 30.88
C GLN A 7 -36.46 17.59 30.80
N LYS A 8 -36.45 18.69 31.56
CA LYS A 8 -35.29 19.60 31.67
C LYS A 8 -34.11 18.94 32.39
N GLN A 9 -34.36 18.22 33.49
CA GLN A 9 -33.31 17.46 34.21
C GLN A 9 -32.69 16.35 33.35
N LYS A 10 -33.49 15.58 32.62
CA LYS A 10 -32.98 14.50 31.73
C LYS A 10 -32.08 15.05 30.61
N LYS A 11 -32.42 16.22 30.03
CA LYS A 11 -31.58 16.90 29.03
C LYS A 11 -30.25 17.42 29.60
N LEU A 12 -30.25 17.94 30.82
CA LEU A 12 -29.03 18.43 31.49
C LEU A 12 -28.09 17.26 31.84
N ALA A 13 -28.63 16.14 32.32
CA ALA A 13 -27.86 14.92 32.58
C ALA A 13 -27.25 14.35 31.28
N ALA A 14 -28.01 14.30 30.18
CA ALA A 14 -27.51 13.86 28.88
C ALA A 14 -26.41 14.78 28.32
N LYS A 15 -26.53 16.11 28.49
CA LYS A 15 -25.48 17.07 28.08
C LYS A 15 -24.22 16.91 28.93
N ARG A 16 -24.34 16.67 30.24
CA ARG A 16 -23.20 16.39 31.13
C ARG A 16 -22.52 15.08 30.75
N GLY A 17 -23.28 14.01 30.50
CA GLY A 17 -22.75 12.73 30.02
C GLY A 17 -21.97 12.87 28.72
N LYS A 18 -22.51 13.59 27.73
CA LYS A 18 -21.81 13.89 26.47
C LYS A 18 -20.53 14.71 26.67
N LYS A 19 -20.52 15.68 27.59
CA LYS A 19 -19.31 16.45 27.94
C LYS A 19 -18.24 15.59 28.62
N VAL A 20 -18.63 14.68 29.51
CA VAL A 20 -17.70 13.75 30.18
C VAL A 20 -17.11 12.75 29.18
N ILE A 21 -17.93 12.21 28.26
CA ILE A 21 -17.45 11.33 27.18
C ILE A 21 -16.50 12.08 26.24
N LYS A 22 -16.82 13.32 25.86
CA LYS A 22 -15.94 14.16 25.03
C LYS A 22 -14.62 14.48 25.73
N LYS A 23 -14.65 14.77 27.04
CA LYS A 23 -13.45 15.02 27.85
C LYS A 23 -12.60 13.75 28.02
N LYS A 24 -13.22 12.58 28.25
CA LYS A 24 -12.52 11.28 28.28
C LYS A 24 -11.88 10.92 26.93
N ARG A 25 -12.57 11.18 25.81
CA ARG A 25 -11.99 11.03 24.46
C ARG A 25 -10.81 11.98 24.22
N ALA A 26 -10.93 13.25 24.63
CA ALA A 26 -9.85 14.22 24.51
C ALA A 26 -8.64 13.86 25.38
N LEU A 27 -8.86 13.35 26.60
CA LEU A 27 -7.80 12.86 27.49
C LEU A 27 -7.16 11.56 26.98
N ALA A 28 -7.93 10.67 26.36
CA ALA A 28 -7.40 9.46 25.70
C ALA A 28 -6.58 9.80 24.44
N GLN A 29 -6.92 10.89 23.75
CA GLN A 29 -6.11 11.45 22.64
C GLN A 29 -4.92 12.30 23.11
N ALA A 30 -4.87 12.68 24.39
CA ALA A 30 -3.82 13.51 24.98
C ALA A 30 -2.86 12.71 25.90
N GLY A 31 -2.84 11.38 25.80
CA GLY A 31 -1.76 10.57 26.36
C GLY A 31 -0.43 10.85 25.67
N PRO A 32 0.69 10.19 26.07
CA PRO A 32 2.04 10.47 25.54
C PRO A 32 2.24 10.20 24.04
N ALA A 33 1.17 9.91 23.30
CA ALA A 33 1.09 9.67 21.87
C ALA A 33 1.31 10.93 21.00
N SER A 34 2.12 11.90 21.44
CA SER A 34 2.32 13.18 20.75
C SER A 34 3.59 13.26 19.90
N ALA A 35 4.44 12.23 19.85
CA ALA A 35 5.72 12.32 19.14
C ALA A 35 5.59 12.18 17.61
N VAL A 36 4.58 11.46 17.09
CA VAL A 36 4.41 11.23 15.66
C VAL A 36 3.10 11.86 15.21
N LYS A 37 3.17 13.09 14.71
CA LYS A 37 1.99 13.80 14.18
C LYS A 37 1.61 13.34 12.77
N THR A 38 2.56 12.77 12.02
CA THR A 38 2.38 12.36 10.62
C THR A 38 3.17 11.09 10.29
N PHE A 39 2.68 10.29 9.33
CA PHE A 39 3.39 9.10 8.83
C PHE A 39 4.79 9.43 8.27
N SER A 40 4.99 10.66 7.79
CA SER A 40 6.24 11.10 7.16
C SER A 40 7.46 11.02 8.07
N ASP A 41 7.27 11.03 9.40
CA ASP A 41 8.36 10.94 10.37
C ASP A 41 8.74 9.48 10.73
N ALA A 42 7.96 8.50 10.26
CA ALA A 42 8.09 7.11 10.67
C ALA A 42 9.46 6.48 10.31
N GLY A 43 10.09 6.93 9.23
CA GLY A 43 11.37 6.42 8.76
C GLY A 43 12.54 6.61 9.74
N ARG A 44 12.40 7.49 10.74
CA ARG A 44 13.44 7.76 11.76
C ARG A 44 13.45 6.76 12.92
N PHE A 45 12.43 5.93 13.03
CA PHE A 45 12.27 5.00 14.15
C PHE A 45 12.89 3.62 13.84
N PRO A 46 13.13 2.75 14.82
CA PRO A 46 13.66 1.42 14.55
C PRO A 46 12.72 0.59 13.68
N VAL A 47 13.27 -0.22 12.77
CA VAL A 47 12.49 -1.22 12.01
C VAL A 47 11.81 -2.17 12.99
N HIS A 48 10.54 -2.43 12.77
CA HIS A 48 9.78 -3.44 13.49
C HIS A 48 9.85 -4.77 12.76
N GLU A 49 9.42 -4.80 11.50
CA GLU A 49 9.41 -5.98 10.63
C GLU A 49 9.66 -5.53 9.18
N SER A 50 10.21 -6.46 8.40
CA SER A 50 10.44 -6.33 6.97
C SER A 50 10.00 -7.63 6.33
N LEU A 51 8.81 -7.63 5.73
CA LEU A 51 8.13 -8.81 5.24
C LEU A 51 7.96 -8.72 3.73
N VAL A 52 8.08 -9.84 3.06
CA VAL A 52 7.74 -9.96 1.64
C VAL A 52 6.96 -11.25 1.42
N SER A 53 6.00 -11.18 0.49
CA SER A 53 5.18 -12.32 0.16
C SER A 53 6.03 -13.41 -0.54
N THR A 54 5.75 -14.68 -0.27
CA THR A 54 6.59 -15.80 -0.71
C THR A 54 6.63 -15.95 -2.22
N GLU A 55 5.63 -15.42 -2.93
CA GLU A 55 5.53 -15.41 -4.38
C GLU A 55 6.74 -14.75 -5.05
N LEU A 56 7.44 -13.83 -4.37
CA LEU A 56 8.69 -13.25 -4.88
C LEU A 56 9.76 -14.31 -5.20
N PHE A 57 9.71 -15.46 -4.53
CA PHE A 57 10.69 -16.55 -4.69
C PHE A 57 10.16 -17.68 -5.58
N ASP A 58 8.89 -17.60 -5.97
CA ASP A 58 8.29 -18.50 -6.93
C ASP A 58 8.55 -17.92 -8.32
N GLY A 59 9.51 -18.50 -9.04
CA GLY A 59 10.05 -17.96 -10.30
C GLY A 59 9.06 -17.80 -11.49
N ASN A 60 7.76 -17.98 -11.26
CA ASN A 60 6.69 -17.80 -12.24
C ASN A 60 5.63 -16.76 -11.80
N VAL A 61 5.84 -16.02 -10.71
CA VAL A 61 4.85 -15.05 -10.21
C VAL A 61 5.32 -13.62 -10.45
N GLY A 62 4.56 -12.87 -11.24
CA GLY A 62 4.86 -11.47 -11.62
C GLY A 62 4.46 -10.43 -10.59
N MET A 63 4.02 -10.85 -9.40
CA MET A 63 3.46 -9.98 -8.38
C MET A 63 3.98 -10.38 -7.00
N CYS A 64 4.34 -9.40 -6.18
CA CYS A 64 4.60 -9.64 -4.76
C CYS A 64 4.08 -8.49 -3.89
N THR A 65 3.94 -8.75 -2.59
CA THR A 65 3.62 -7.71 -1.59
C THR A 65 4.80 -7.55 -0.64
N ALA A 66 5.29 -6.33 -0.48
CA ALA A 66 6.33 -5.98 0.49
C ALA A 66 5.76 -5.08 1.58
N ILE A 67 6.15 -5.34 2.84
CA ILE A 67 5.69 -4.60 4.01
C ILE A 67 6.93 -4.22 4.83
N LEU A 68 7.16 -2.92 5.00
CA LEU A 68 8.14 -2.43 5.97
C LEU A 68 7.38 -1.74 7.10
N SER A 69 7.69 -2.11 8.34
CA SER A 69 7.09 -1.47 9.51
C SER A 69 8.14 -0.96 10.48
N ARG A 70 7.78 0.05 11.29
CA ARG A 70 8.66 0.76 12.21
C ARG A 70 7.98 0.92 13.57
N LYS A 71 8.71 0.68 14.67
CA LYS A 71 8.19 0.81 16.05
C LYS A 71 8.16 2.27 16.46
N LEU A 72 6.97 2.84 16.62
CA LEU A 72 6.78 4.21 17.06
C LEU A 72 6.64 4.30 18.60
N PRO A 73 6.77 5.52 19.18
CA PRO A 73 6.51 5.73 20.60
C PRO A 73 5.09 5.34 21.02
N ALA A 74 4.92 5.07 22.32
CA ALA A 74 3.66 4.64 22.92
C ALA A 74 3.07 3.34 22.32
N GLY A 75 3.92 2.46 21.77
CA GLY A 75 3.50 1.13 21.29
C GLY A 75 2.71 1.15 19.98
N HIS A 76 2.86 2.21 19.18
CA HIS A 76 2.29 2.26 17.83
C HIS A 76 3.26 1.68 16.81
N ILE A 77 2.73 1.28 15.65
CA ILE A 77 3.50 0.75 14.54
C ILE A 77 3.10 1.54 13.29
N ALA A 78 4.07 2.09 12.57
CA ALA A 78 3.84 2.58 11.21
C ALA A 78 4.18 1.46 10.24
N ALA A 79 3.36 1.26 9.21
CA ALA A 79 3.68 0.32 8.12
C ALA A 79 3.44 0.97 6.76
N GLY A 80 4.41 0.79 5.87
CA GLY A 80 4.25 1.01 4.43
C GLY A 80 4.11 -0.34 3.74
N VAL A 81 3.07 -0.48 2.93
CA VAL A 81 2.74 -1.69 2.18
C VAL A 81 2.84 -1.37 0.70
N PHE A 82 3.48 -2.25 -0.07
CA PHE A 82 3.75 -2.06 -1.48
C PHE A 82 3.33 -3.31 -2.25
N MET A 83 2.39 -3.17 -3.18
CA MET A 83 2.07 -4.20 -4.16
C MET A 83 2.90 -3.94 -5.41
N ILE A 84 3.77 -4.88 -5.74
CA ILE A 84 4.79 -4.73 -6.78
C ILE A 84 4.46 -5.69 -7.91
N ASP A 85 4.30 -5.14 -9.11
CA ASP A 85 4.31 -5.85 -10.38
C ASP A 85 5.77 -5.92 -10.87
N LEU A 86 6.33 -7.13 -10.80
CA LEU A 86 7.71 -7.41 -11.19
C LEU A 86 7.88 -7.47 -12.71
N TYR A 87 6.79 -7.66 -13.46
CA TYR A 87 6.85 -7.83 -14.91
C TYR A 87 6.77 -6.51 -15.68
N CYS A 88 6.06 -5.51 -15.16
CA CYS A 88 5.83 -4.27 -15.92
C CYS A 88 5.69 -3.03 -15.05
N LEU A 89 4.64 -2.96 -14.21
CA LEU A 89 4.18 -1.68 -13.65
C LEU A 89 5.00 -1.17 -12.46
N GLY A 90 5.90 -1.98 -11.89
CA GLY A 90 6.58 -1.64 -10.63
C GLY A 90 5.57 -1.56 -9.47
N VAL A 91 5.67 -0.54 -8.63
CA VAL A 91 4.71 -0.35 -7.52
C VAL A 91 3.33 0.05 -8.06
N LYS A 92 2.44 -0.94 -8.20
CA LYS A 92 1.08 -0.75 -8.73
C LYS A 92 0.08 -0.23 -7.70
N ASN A 93 0.32 -0.50 -6.43
CA ASN A 93 -0.47 0.03 -5.32
C ASN A 93 0.41 0.17 -4.07
N ALA A 94 0.07 1.09 -3.18
CA ALA A 94 0.75 1.26 -1.91
C ALA A 94 -0.22 1.77 -0.83
N ASP A 95 0.05 1.41 0.43
CA ASP A 95 -0.65 1.96 1.59
C ASP A 95 0.34 2.37 2.68
N ALA A 96 -0.07 3.31 3.52
CA ALA A 96 0.75 3.93 4.55
C ALA A 96 -0.10 4.31 5.75
N ARG A 97 0.02 3.56 6.84
CA ARG A 97 -0.84 3.70 8.02
C ARG A 97 -0.06 3.54 9.33
N ILE A 98 -0.56 4.23 10.37
CA ILE A 98 -0.16 4.01 11.77
C ILE A 98 -1.24 3.18 12.45
N PHE A 99 -0.80 2.19 13.21
CA PHE A 99 -1.61 1.22 13.93
C PHE A 99 -1.25 1.25 15.41
N THR A 100 -2.18 0.88 16.27
CA THR A 100 -1.81 0.27 17.55
C THR A 100 -1.18 -1.10 17.31
N THR A 101 -0.43 -1.62 18.29
CA THR A 101 0.17 -2.98 18.16
C THR A 101 -0.89 -4.06 17.90
N TYR A 102 -2.08 -3.96 18.49
CA TYR A 102 -3.16 -4.91 18.26
C TYR A 102 -3.69 -4.83 16.82
N GLU A 103 -4.02 -3.64 16.34
CA GLU A 103 -4.53 -3.45 14.98
C GLU A 103 -3.52 -3.87 13.91
N TYR A 104 -2.23 -3.67 14.16
CA TYR A 104 -1.18 -4.13 13.24
C TYR A 104 -1.18 -5.65 13.13
N ARG A 105 -1.26 -6.36 14.26
CA ARG A 105 -1.30 -7.82 14.28
C ARG A 105 -2.49 -8.38 13.52
N GLU A 106 -3.68 -7.81 13.74
CA GLU A 106 -4.90 -8.18 13.01
C GLU A 106 -4.77 -7.88 11.51
N TYR A 107 -4.13 -6.76 11.16
CA TYR A 107 -3.89 -6.39 9.78
C TYR A 107 -2.96 -7.37 9.07
N ILE A 108 -1.84 -7.77 9.69
CA ILE A 108 -0.94 -8.79 9.15
C ILE A 108 -1.67 -10.13 9.02
N ALA A 109 -2.40 -10.58 10.05
CA ALA A 109 -3.17 -11.82 10.00
C ALA A 109 -4.21 -11.84 8.87
N LEU A 110 -4.82 -10.70 8.54
CA LEU A 110 -5.73 -10.59 7.39
C LEU A 110 -5.00 -10.72 6.05
N LEU A 111 -3.81 -10.14 5.91
CA LEU A 111 -2.99 -10.29 4.71
C LEU A 111 -2.51 -11.75 4.54
N GLU A 112 -2.18 -12.41 5.65
CA GLU A 112 -1.77 -13.81 5.71
C GLU A 112 -2.86 -14.80 5.24
N GLN A 113 -4.13 -14.40 5.23
CA GLN A 113 -5.21 -15.21 4.65
C GLN A 113 -5.11 -15.36 3.12
N ARG A 114 -4.35 -14.48 2.45
CA ARG A 114 -4.24 -14.44 0.98
C ARG A 114 -2.84 -14.73 0.48
N HIS A 115 -1.83 -14.40 1.28
CA HIS A 115 -0.43 -14.50 0.92
C HIS A 115 0.35 -15.09 2.09
N ASN A 116 1.31 -15.95 1.83
CA ASN A 116 2.30 -16.28 2.86
C ASN A 116 3.36 -15.19 2.86
N PHE A 117 3.81 -14.77 4.04
CA PHE A 117 4.89 -13.81 4.18
C PHE A 117 6.11 -14.45 4.82
N ARG A 118 7.28 -13.94 4.46
CA ARG A 118 8.54 -14.26 5.11
C ARG A 118 9.32 -12.99 5.41
N GLU A 119 10.16 -13.05 6.43
CA GLU A 119 11.10 -11.97 6.70
C GLU A 119 12.16 -11.86 5.61
N ILE A 120 12.58 -10.62 5.35
CA ILE A 120 13.73 -10.28 4.51
C ILE A 120 14.47 -9.11 5.14
N GLU A 121 15.77 -9.02 4.90
CA GLU A 121 16.57 -7.87 5.34
C GLU A 121 15.98 -6.55 4.81
N ALA A 122 15.87 -5.55 5.69
CA ALA A 122 15.25 -4.28 5.35
C ALA A 122 15.92 -3.56 4.16
N PRO A 123 17.28 -3.54 4.03
CA PRO A 123 17.94 -3.06 2.82
C PRO A 123 17.46 -3.75 1.54
N CYS A 124 17.23 -5.06 1.58
CA CYS A 124 16.78 -5.82 0.42
C CYS A 124 15.32 -5.54 0.06
N LEU A 125 14.44 -5.34 1.05
CA LEU A 125 13.09 -4.86 0.79
C LEU A 125 13.11 -3.48 0.12
N VAL A 126 13.93 -2.56 0.62
CA VAL A 126 14.04 -1.21 0.04
C VAL A 126 14.60 -1.28 -1.38
N LYS A 127 15.65 -2.08 -1.63
CA LYS A 127 16.20 -2.33 -2.97
C LYS A 127 15.14 -2.88 -3.92
N LEU A 128 14.40 -3.92 -3.50
CA LEU A 128 13.29 -4.49 -4.29
C LEU A 128 12.29 -3.43 -4.73
N VAL A 129 11.79 -2.63 -3.78
CA VAL A 129 10.76 -1.63 -4.08
C VAL A 129 11.33 -0.55 -4.99
N GLN A 130 12.50 0.02 -4.67
CA GLN A 130 13.11 1.10 -5.45
C GLN A 130 13.46 0.63 -6.87
N SER A 131 14.09 -0.53 -7.02
CA SER A 131 14.44 -1.07 -8.34
C SER A 131 13.20 -1.39 -9.18
N SER A 132 12.08 -1.82 -8.56
CA SER A 132 10.82 -2.00 -9.30
C SER A 132 10.24 -0.69 -9.84
N VAL A 133 10.40 0.40 -9.08
CA VAL A 133 9.96 1.73 -9.50
C VAL A 133 10.86 2.27 -10.60
N ASP A 134 12.18 2.05 -10.49
CA ASP A 134 13.13 2.51 -11.50
C ASP A 134 12.96 1.74 -12.81
N TYR A 135 12.76 0.42 -12.75
CA TYR A 135 12.37 -0.39 -13.90
C TYR A 135 11.11 0.17 -14.60
N ALA A 136 10.03 0.42 -13.85
CA ALA A 136 8.80 0.97 -14.43
C ALA A 136 9.01 2.38 -15.03
N ARG A 137 9.85 3.21 -14.40
CA ARG A 137 10.19 4.55 -14.91
C ARG A 137 10.94 4.49 -16.22
N ASP A 138 11.83 3.51 -16.42
CA ASP A 138 12.55 3.32 -17.68
C ASP A 138 11.61 2.95 -18.85
N LEU A 139 10.44 2.38 -18.53
CA LEU A 139 9.32 2.14 -19.45
C LEU A 139 8.42 3.39 -19.66
N GLY A 140 8.66 4.46 -18.89
CA GLY A 140 7.84 5.66 -18.85
C GLY A 140 6.54 5.52 -18.04
N LEU A 141 6.51 4.56 -17.12
CA LEU A 141 5.41 4.35 -16.19
C LEU A 141 5.76 4.95 -14.82
N LEU A 142 4.75 5.49 -14.14
CA LEU A 142 4.91 6.06 -12.80
C LEU A 142 4.31 5.10 -11.76
N PRO A 143 4.91 5.00 -10.56
CA PRO A 143 4.33 4.22 -9.47
C PRO A 143 3.00 4.83 -9.02
N HIS A 144 2.20 4.04 -8.32
CA HIS A 144 0.93 4.49 -7.73
C HIS A 144 1.11 5.76 -6.89
N ASN A 145 0.13 6.66 -6.89
CA ASN A 145 0.22 7.95 -6.20
C ASN A 145 0.52 7.82 -4.70
N ASP A 146 -0.02 6.77 -4.07
CA ASP A 146 0.18 6.50 -2.64
C ASP A 146 1.62 6.09 -2.31
N TYR A 147 2.42 5.67 -3.30
CA TYR A 147 3.85 5.41 -3.13
C TYR A 147 4.57 6.63 -2.55
N ARG A 148 4.16 7.85 -2.92
CA ARG A 148 4.75 9.10 -2.40
C ARG A 148 4.67 9.19 -0.87
N LYS A 149 3.60 8.66 -0.26
CA LYS A 149 3.44 8.63 1.18
C LYS A 149 4.13 7.38 1.76
N ALA A 150 3.91 6.21 1.16
CA ALA A 150 4.40 4.94 1.68
C ALA A 150 5.93 4.86 1.73
N HIS A 151 6.66 5.33 0.70
CA HIS A 151 8.13 5.24 0.68
C HIS A 151 8.83 6.02 1.81
N LYS A 152 8.11 6.92 2.51
CA LYS A 152 8.66 7.60 3.70
C LYS A 152 9.02 6.65 4.83
N ILE A 153 8.49 5.43 4.83
CA ILE A 153 8.83 4.39 5.79
C ILE A 153 10.29 3.91 5.66
N PHE A 154 10.89 4.05 4.48
CA PHE A 154 12.27 3.62 4.21
C PHE A 154 13.29 4.40 5.04
N GLY A 155 13.03 5.69 5.29
CA GLY A 155 13.90 6.51 6.13
C GLY A 155 15.33 6.55 5.61
N ASP A 156 16.26 6.14 6.46
CA ASP A 156 17.70 6.11 6.26
C ASP A 156 18.27 4.73 5.86
N ILE A 157 17.40 3.75 5.57
CA ILE A 157 17.86 2.43 5.12
C ILE A 157 18.59 2.58 3.78
N ASP A 158 19.86 2.19 3.76
CA ASP A 158 20.67 2.14 2.57
C ASP A 158 20.40 0.84 1.79
N ALA A 159 19.74 0.96 0.63
CA ALA A 159 19.46 -0.17 -0.25
C ALA A 159 20.72 -0.80 -0.86
N ALA A 160 21.83 -0.04 -0.94
CA ALA A 160 23.08 -0.51 -1.55
C ALA A 160 23.76 -1.60 -0.71
N THR A 161 23.41 -1.74 0.57
CA THR A 161 23.94 -2.82 1.41
C THR A 161 23.28 -4.17 1.13
N CYS A 162 22.23 -4.22 0.31
CA CYS A 162 21.63 -5.48 -0.12
C CYS A 162 22.40 -6.08 -1.31
N ALA A 163 22.93 -7.30 -1.12
CA ALA A 163 23.61 -8.06 -2.18
C ALA A 163 22.65 -8.78 -3.15
N THR A 164 21.36 -8.88 -2.83
CA THR A 164 20.36 -9.53 -3.68
C THR A 164 20.14 -8.73 -4.96
N GLU A 165 20.26 -9.38 -6.11
CA GLU A 165 19.85 -8.81 -7.40
C GLU A 165 18.41 -9.22 -7.72
N TYR A 166 17.61 -8.26 -8.16
CA TYR A 166 16.21 -8.46 -8.53
C TYR A 166 16.07 -8.30 -10.05
N THR A 167 15.44 -9.29 -10.68
CA THR A 167 15.13 -9.25 -12.11
C THR A 167 13.69 -8.81 -12.31
N PHE A 168 13.47 -7.98 -13.32
CA PHE A 168 12.15 -7.47 -13.70
C PHE A 168 11.86 -7.83 -15.16
N GLY A 169 10.58 -7.81 -15.52
CA GLY A 169 10.11 -8.36 -16.79
C GLY A 169 9.89 -9.87 -16.71
N LYS A 170 9.32 -10.41 -17.79
CA LYS A 170 9.15 -11.85 -17.99
C LYS A 170 9.83 -12.21 -19.30
N ASP A 171 10.64 -13.26 -19.29
CA ASP A 171 11.38 -13.73 -20.46
C ASP A 171 12.23 -12.61 -21.13
N GLY A 172 12.77 -11.70 -20.31
CA GLY A 172 13.65 -10.61 -20.73
C GLY A 172 12.95 -9.34 -21.26
N LYS A 173 11.62 -9.26 -21.21
CA LYS A 173 10.86 -8.09 -21.66
C LYS A 173 9.70 -7.72 -20.73
N PRO A 174 9.15 -6.50 -20.83
CA PRO A 174 7.96 -6.14 -20.07
C PRO A 174 6.77 -7.03 -20.45
N PHE A 175 6.05 -7.51 -19.45
CA PHE A 175 4.86 -8.34 -19.62
C PHE A 175 3.73 -7.74 -18.80
N TYR A 176 2.81 -7.03 -19.47
CA TYR A 176 1.69 -6.37 -18.81
C TYR A 176 0.49 -7.32 -18.73
N ILE A 177 -0.02 -7.55 -17.52
CA ILE A 177 -1.28 -8.25 -17.29
C ILE A 177 -2.30 -7.22 -16.80
N ALA A 178 -3.35 -6.98 -17.58
CA ALA A 178 -4.42 -6.11 -17.15
C ALA A 178 -5.12 -6.69 -15.92
N GLY A 179 -5.25 -5.87 -14.88
CA GLY A 179 -5.97 -6.25 -13.67
C GLY A 179 -7.48 -6.30 -13.89
N PRO A 180 -8.23 -7.06 -13.09
CA PRO A 180 -9.70 -7.14 -13.20
C PRO A 180 -10.42 -5.80 -12.91
N TYR A 181 -9.70 -4.81 -12.40
CA TYR A 181 -10.22 -3.47 -12.09
C TYR A 181 -9.59 -2.36 -12.96
N ASP A 182 -8.74 -2.71 -13.93
CA ASP A 182 -8.19 -1.72 -14.85
C ASP A 182 -9.27 -1.30 -15.85
N SER A 183 -9.46 0.01 -16.01
CA SER A 183 -10.38 0.52 -17.03
C SER A 183 -9.81 0.36 -18.43
N PRO A 184 -10.63 0.23 -19.48
CA PRO A 184 -10.14 0.18 -20.86
C PRO A 184 -9.23 1.35 -21.23
N LEU A 185 -9.53 2.56 -20.71
CA LEU A 185 -8.69 3.74 -20.89
C LEU A 185 -7.31 3.57 -20.24
N ARG A 186 -7.25 3.01 -19.02
CA ARG A 186 -5.98 2.77 -18.32
C ARG A 186 -5.13 1.73 -19.06
N ILE A 187 -5.74 0.64 -19.51
CA ILE A 187 -5.09 -0.40 -20.31
C ILE A 187 -4.49 0.22 -21.57
N LYS A 188 -5.30 0.98 -22.33
CA LYS A 188 -4.85 1.68 -23.54
C LYS A 188 -3.67 2.61 -23.27
N GLN A 189 -3.73 3.42 -22.21
CA GLN A 189 -2.65 4.32 -21.83
C GLN A 189 -1.33 3.60 -21.55
N ILE A 190 -1.38 2.44 -20.88
CA ILE A 190 -0.19 1.63 -20.61
C ILE A 190 0.37 1.07 -21.91
N VAL A 191 -0.47 0.47 -22.74
CA VAL A 191 -0.07 -0.12 -24.03
C VAL A 191 0.52 0.93 -24.98
N ASP A 192 -0.13 2.10 -25.11
CA ASP A 192 0.37 3.22 -25.91
C ASP A 192 1.76 3.70 -25.42
N GLN A 193 1.94 3.80 -24.10
CA GLN A 193 3.20 4.21 -23.49
C GLN A 193 4.31 3.19 -23.76
N LEU A 194 4.04 1.89 -23.59
CA LEU A 194 4.99 0.82 -23.89
C LEU A 194 5.33 0.80 -25.38
N THR A 195 4.33 0.91 -26.26
CA THR A 195 4.51 0.95 -27.71
C THR A 195 5.37 2.14 -28.14
N LYS A 196 5.14 3.32 -27.57
CA LYS A 196 5.96 4.51 -27.81
C LYS A 196 7.42 4.32 -27.38
N ARG A 197 7.65 3.60 -26.28
CA ARG A 197 9.00 3.43 -25.69
C ARG A 197 9.79 2.31 -26.35
N LEU A 198 9.15 1.20 -26.70
CA LEU A 198 9.80 -0.06 -27.08
C LEU A 198 9.42 -0.56 -28.48
N GLY A 199 8.44 0.07 -29.14
CA GLY A 199 7.81 -0.47 -30.33
C GLY A 199 6.73 -1.52 -30.01
N PRO A 200 5.94 -1.94 -31.01
CA PRO A 200 4.82 -2.86 -30.81
C PRO A 200 5.24 -4.27 -30.37
N ASP A 201 6.45 -4.71 -30.73
CA ASP A 201 6.95 -6.07 -30.41
C ASP A 201 7.84 -6.10 -29.15
N GLY A 202 8.04 -4.94 -28.51
CA GLY A 202 8.98 -4.78 -27.39
C GLY A 202 8.45 -5.22 -26.02
N PHE A 203 7.18 -5.64 -25.94
CA PHE A 203 6.51 -6.07 -24.71
C PHE A 203 5.43 -7.10 -25.02
N GLU A 204 4.94 -7.79 -23.99
CA GLU A 204 3.74 -8.64 -24.08
C GLU A 204 2.60 -8.03 -23.27
N VAL A 205 1.37 -8.27 -23.73
CA VAL A 205 0.16 -7.84 -23.04
C VAL A 205 -0.85 -8.98 -22.97
N VAL A 206 -1.41 -9.19 -21.79
CA VAL A 206 -2.55 -10.07 -21.57
C VAL A 206 -3.68 -9.24 -21.00
N ILE A 207 -4.82 -9.24 -21.70
CA ILE A 207 -6.06 -8.65 -21.21
C ILE A 207 -6.99 -9.84 -20.89
N PRO A 208 -7.18 -10.20 -19.61
CA PRO A 208 -8.17 -11.20 -19.25
C PRO A 208 -9.54 -10.71 -19.72
N MET A 209 -10.22 -11.48 -20.56
CA MET A 209 -11.60 -11.16 -20.90
C MET A 209 -12.47 -11.34 -19.65
N GLY A 210 -12.83 -10.25 -19.00
CA GLY A 210 -13.99 -10.21 -18.12
C GLY A 210 -15.26 -10.34 -18.97
N ASN A 211 -16.27 -11.06 -18.47
CA ASN A 211 -17.53 -11.41 -19.17
C ASN A 211 -17.95 -10.36 -20.22
N VAL A 212 -18.02 -10.80 -21.47
CA VAL A 212 -18.30 -10.02 -22.68
C VAL A 212 -19.77 -9.60 -22.78
N ASP A 213 -20.44 -9.39 -21.64
CA ASP A 213 -21.90 -9.18 -21.57
C ASP A 213 -22.31 -7.70 -21.55
N ASP A 214 -21.36 -6.75 -21.64
CA ASP A 214 -21.66 -5.30 -21.64
C ASP A 214 -21.21 -4.58 -22.92
N PHE A 215 -20.80 -5.33 -23.95
CA PHE A 215 -20.71 -4.80 -25.31
C PHE A 215 -22.03 -5.05 -26.03
N GLY A 216 -23.07 -4.35 -25.59
CA GLY A 216 -24.26 -4.14 -26.39
C GLY A 216 -23.89 -3.33 -27.63
N ASP A 217 -23.62 -4.03 -28.73
CA ASP A 217 -23.84 -3.49 -30.07
C ASP A 217 -25.31 -3.09 -30.17
N GLU A 218 -25.59 -1.79 -30.32
CA GLU A 218 -26.60 -1.34 -31.28
C GLU A 218 -26.10 -0.04 -31.92
N ALA A 219 -25.40 -0.24 -33.04
CA ALA A 219 -25.47 0.67 -34.17
C ALA A 219 -26.80 0.38 -34.90
N ASP A 220 -27.74 1.32 -34.85
CA ASP A 220 -28.47 1.92 -35.98
C ASP A 220 -29.47 2.99 -35.48
#